data_AF-A0A1Y4CA66-F1
#
_entry.id   AF-A0A1Y4CA66-F1
#
_cell.length_a   1.000
_cell.length_b   1.000
_cell.length_c   1.000
_cell.angle_alpha   90.00
_cell.angle_beta   90.00
_cell.angle_gamma   90.00
#
_symmetry.space_group_name_H-M   'P 1'
#
loop_
_entity.id
_entity.type
_entity.pdbx_description
1 polymer ?
#
loop_
_entity_poly.entity_id
_entity_poly.type
_entity_poly.pdbx_seq_one_letter_code
_entity_poly.pdbx_strand_id
1 'polypeptide(L)'
;METMALDRKQTAFRLRKDLIERLKMEARKENRSLNNYVESVLMDVVYRTPNDETLASMKEAKEGRNLEKLNLDTFEDFVKSLE
;
A
#
# COMPACT_ATOMS: atom_id res chain seq x y z
N MET A 1 2.99 -23.11 -4.41
CA MET A 1 2.56 -21.87 -3.74
C MET A 1 1.20 -22.15 -3.13
N GLU A 2 1.12 -22.25 -1.81
CA GLU A 2 -0.18 -22.25 -1.13
C GLU A 2 -0.83 -20.89 -1.36
N THR A 3 -1.83 -20.84 -2.23
CA THR A 3 -2.79 -19.75 -2.23
C THR A 3 -3.57 -19.88 -0.93
N MET A 4 -3.15 -19.19 0.13
CA MET A 4 -4.00 -19.01 1.31
C MET A 4 -5.29 -18.37 0.81
N ALA A 5 -6.38 -19.14 0.79
CA ALA A 5 -7.69 -18.62 0.48
C ALA A 5 -8.03 -17.62 1.59
N LEU A 6 -7.98 -16.33 1.27
CA LEU A 6 -8.43 -15.28 2.19
C LEU A 6 -9.90 -15.56 2.53
N ASP A 7 -10.19 -15.72 3.81
CA ASP A 7 -11.57 -15.89 4.28
C ASP A 7 -12.35 -14.61 4.00
N ARG A 8 -13.38 -14.71 3.16
CA ARG A 8 -14.18 -13.57 2.70
C ARG A 8 -15.57 -13.66 3.29
N LYS A 9 -15.95 -12.64 4.05
CA LYS A 9 -17.31 -12.52 4.61
C LYS A 9 -18.15 -11.53 3.80
N GLN A 10 -19.33 -11.98 3.34
CA GLN A 10 -20.26 -11.11 2.64
C GLN A 10 -20.76 -9.99 3.57
N THR A 11 -20.61 -8.74 3.13
CA THR A 11 -21.06 -7.54 3.83
C THR A 11 -21.80 -6.63 2.87
N ALA A 12 -22.92 -6.05 3.31
CA ALA A 12 -23.72 -5.14 2.50
C ALA A 12 -23.56 -3.69 3.00
N PHE A 13 -23.24 -2.78 2.07
CA PHE A 13 -23.18 -1.35 2.33
C PHE A 13 -24.32 -0.62 1.65
N ARG A 14 -24.97 0.29 2.38
CA ARG A 14 -25.92 1.24 1.77
C ARG A 14 -25.15 2.50 1.39
N LEU A 15 -24.69 2.55 0.14
CA LEU A 15 -23.98 3.70 -0.42
C LEU A 15 -24.93 4.59 -1.23
N ARG A 16 -24.56 5.86 -1.39
CA ARG A 16 -25.28 6.77 -2.29
C ARG A 16 -25.16 6.26 -3.73
N LYS A 17 -26.21 6.45 -4.53
CA LYS A 17 -26.27 5.98 -5.92
C LYS A 17 -25.16 6.58 -6.79
N ASP A 18 -24.89 7.87 -6.64
CA ASP A 18 -23.83 8.58 -7.36
C ASP A 18 -22.43 8.05 -7.03
N LEU A 19 -22.19 7.67 -5.78
CA LEU A 19 -20.95 7.05 -5.35
C LEU A 19 -20.77 5.67 -6.01
N ILE A 20 -21.81 4.84 -6.06
CA ILE A 20 -21.74 3.52 -6.70
C ILE A 20 -21.37 3.65 -8.18
N GLU A 21 -21.96 4.61 -8.89
CA GLU A 21 -21.64 4.83 -10.30
C GLU A 21 -20.20 5.31 -10.50
N ARG A 22 -19.68 6.18 -9.64
CA ARG A 22 -18.26 6.57 -9.65
C ARG A 22 -17.33 5.39 -9.40
N LEU A 23 -17.61 4.58 -8.38
CA LEU A 23 -16.81 3.39 -8.06
C LEU A 23 -16.79 2.39 -9.23
N LYS A 24 -17.91 2.22 -9.94
CA LYS A 24 -17.95 1.36 -11.15
C LYS A 24 -17.08 1.91 -12.28
N MET A 25 -17.06 3.22 -12.47
CA MET A 25 -16.21 3.84 -13.50
C MET A 25 -14.72 3.64 -13.18
N GLU A 26 -14.31 3.88 -11.94
CA GLU A 26 -12.91 3.68 -11.54
C GLU A 26 -12.51 2.20 -11.58
N ALA A 27 -13.36 1.30 -11.08
CA ALA A 27 -13.11 -0.14 -11.16
C ALA A 27 -12.88 -0.62 -12.60
N ARG A 28 -13.63 -0.08 -13.57
CA ARG A 28 -13.45 -0.39 -15.00
C ARG A 28 -12.12 0.14 -15.55
N LYS A 29 -11.69 1.34 -15.16
CA LYS A 29 -10.39 1.89 -15.58
C LYS A 29 -9.22 1.01 -15.14
N GLU A 30 -9.35 0.37 -13.97
CA GLU A 30 -8.34 -0.54 -13.44
C GLU A 30 -8.52 -2.01 -13.89
N ASN A 31 -9.50 -2.31 -14.74
CA ASN A 31 -9.87 -3.69 -15.13
C ASN A 31 -10.17 -4.60 -13.92
N ARG A 32 -10.81 -4.06 -12.89
CA ARG A 32 -11.16 -4.76 -11.64
C ARG A 32 -12.68 -4.89 -11.48
N SER A 33 -13.10 -5.92 -10.74
CA SER A 33 -14.50 -5.99 -10.30
C SER A 33 -14.79 -4.90 -9.27
N LEU A 34 -16.05 -4.46 -9.18
CA LEU A 34 -16.45 -3.44 -8.20
C LEU A 34 -16.08 -3.86 -6.76
N ASN A 35 -16.30 -5.13 -6.41
CA ASN A 35 -15.98 -5.64 -5.07
C ASN A 35 -14.47 -5.60 -4.81
N ASN A 36 -13.64 -6.06 -5.76
CA ASN A 36 -12.18 -6.04 -5.60
C ASN A 36 -11.62 -4.61 -5.53
N TYR A 37 -12.18 -3.70 -6.32
CA TYR A 37 -11.81 -2.28 -6.28
C TYR A 37 -12.18 -1.65 -4.93
N VAL A 38 -13.41 -1.85 -4.46
CA VAL A 38 -13.87 -1.33 -3.17
C VAL A 38 -13.05 -1.90 -2.01
N GLU A 39 -12.75 -3.20 -2.04
CA GLU A 39 -11.89 -3.84 -1.03
C GLU A 39 -10.50 -3.20 -1.00
N SER A 40 -9.87 -2.97 -2.16
CA SER A 40 -8.55 -2.33 -2.24
C SER A 40 -8.57 -0.90 -1.69
N VAL A 41 -9.57 -0.09 -2.08
CA VAL A 41 -9.73 1.28 -1.57
C VAL A 41 -9.95 1.30 -0.06
N LEU A 42 -10.78 0.40 0.47
CA LEU A 42 -10.98 0.28 1.91
C LEU A 42 -9.69 -0.15 2.63
N MET A 43 -8.94 -1.08 2.04
CA MET A 43 -7.67 -1.54 2.56
C MET A 43 -6.67 -0.38 2.63
N ASP A 44 -6.52 0.40 1.56
CA ASP A 44 -5.62 1.56 1.51
C ASP A 44 -5.98 2.61 2.57
N VAL A 45 -7.27 2.79 2.85
CA VAL A 45 -7.74 3.74 3.86
C VAL A 45 -7.53 3.24 5.29
N VAL A 46 -7.63 1.93 5.52
CA VAL A 46 -7.53 1.32 6.86
C VAL A 46 -6.08 0.98 7.20
N TYR A 47 -5.27 0.55 6.24
CA TYR A 47 -3.82 0.35 6.37
C TYR A 47 -3.07 1.68 6.35
N ARG A 48 -3.27 2.47 7.40
CA ARG A 48 -2.45 3.67 7.69
C ARG A 48 -1.26 3.37 8.60
N THR A 49 -1.19 2.15 9.13
CA THR A 49 -0.07 1.69 9.93
C THR A 49 0.97 1.05 9.02
N PRO A 50 2.25 1.41 9.13
CA PRO A 50 3.30 0.71 8.42
C PRO A 50 3.21 -0.79 8.71
N ASN A 51 3.45 -1.63 7.70
CA ASN A 51 3.48 -3.08 7.88
C ASN A 51 4.66 -3.49 8.78
N ASP A 52 4.70 -4.76 9.21
CA ASP A 52 5.72 -5.25 10.15
C ASP A 52 7.15 -5.01 9.64
N GLU A 53 7.38 -5.17 8.34
CA GLU A 53 8.66 -4.91 7.69
C GLU A 53 9.06 -3.43 7.80
N THR A 54 8.14 -2.52 7.49
CA THR A 54 8.40 -1.08 7.58
C THR A 54 8.62 -0.65 9.03
N LEU A 55 7.85 -1.19 9.98
CA LEU A 55 8.06 -0.93 11.41
C LEU A 55 9.43 -1.42 11.89
N ALA A 56 9.88 -2.58 11.43
CA ALA A 56 11.20 -3.12 11.74
C ALA A 56 12.31 -2.19 11.21
N SER A 57 12.23 -1.77 9.96
CA SER A 57 13.18 -0.83 9.35
C SER A 57 13.21 0.53 10.07
N MET A 58 12.05 1.05 10.47
CA MET A 58 11.97 2.28 11.27
C MET A 58 12.64 2.13 12.65
N LYS A 59 12.46 0.98 13.30
CA LYS A 59 13.10 0.68 14.59
C LYS A 59 14.62 0.56 14.45
N GLU A 60 15.07 -0.15 13.42
CA GLU A 60 16.48 -0.32 13.10
C GLU A 60 17.18 1.02 12.87
N ALA A 61 16.58 1.88 12.04
CA ALA A 61 17.08 3.23 11.79
C ALA A 61 17.12 4.10 13.06
N LYS A 62 16.09 4.02 13.90
CA LYS A 62 16.02 4.76 15.18
C LYS A 62 17.10 4.31 16.17
N GLU A 63 17.46 3.03 16.14
CA GLU A 63 18.50 2.44 16.99
C GLU A 63 19.91 2.62 16.41
N GLY A 64 20.04 3.26 15.23
CA GLY A 64 21.32 3.52 14.60
C GLY A 64 21.97 2.29 13.96
N ARG A 65 21.19 1.24 13.70
CA ARG A 65 21.69 -0.01 13.08
C ARG A 65 21.68 0.12 11.56
N ASN A 66 22.70 -0.43 10.90
CA ASN A 66 22.90 -0.42 9.44
C ASN A 66 22.73 0.97 8.79
N LEU A 67 23.16 2.03 9.48
CA LEU A 67 23.21 3.38 8.92
C LEU A 67 24.53 3.64 8.21
N GLU A 68 24.46 4.29 7.05
CA GLU A 68 25.60 4.81 6.33
C GLU A 68 25.67 6.34 6.45
N LYS A 69 26.90 6.90 6.38
CA LYS A 69 27.07 8.35 6.37
C LYS A 69 26.90 8.86 4.95
N LEU A 70 25.90 9.71 4.73
CA LEU A 70 25.70 10.39 3.46
C LEU A 70 26.77 11.47 3.29
N ASN A 71 27.64 11.31 2.28
CA ASN A 71 28.54 12.37 1.85
C ASN A 71 27.85 13.26 0.81
N LEU A 72 27.68 14.54 1.14
CA LEU A 72 27.00 15.51 0.27
C LEU A 72 27.88 15.97 -0.91
N ASP A 73 29.20 15.87 -0.78
CA ASP A 73 30.13 16.25 -1.86
C ASP A 73 30.07 15.30 -3.06
N THR A 74 29.63 14.05 -2.82
CA THR A 74 29.49 12.99 -3.83
C THR A 74 28.04 12.51 -3.95
N PHE A 75 27.08 13.41 -3.74
CA PHE A 75 25.65 13.07 -3.73
C PHE A 75 25.17 12.45 -5.06
N GLU A 76 25.66 12.94 -6.20
CA GLU A 76 25.31 12.35 -7.51
C GLU A 76 25.72 10.89 -7.64
N ASP A 77 26.88 10.51 -7.13
CA ASP A 77 27.36 9.11 -7.18
C ASP A 77 26.56 8.21 -6.25
N PHE A 78 26.13 8.74 -5.09
CA PHE A 78 25.19 8.05 -4.22
C PHE A 78 23.85 7.80 -4.93
N VAL A 79 23.27 8.82 -5.59
CA VAL A 79 22.01 8.66 -6.33
C VAL A 79 22.15 7.62 -7.45
N LYS A 80 23.26 7.62 -8.19
CA LYS A 80 23.54 6.60 -9.22
C LYS A 80 23.64 5.18 -8.65
N SER A 81 24.03 5.03 -7.37
CA SER A 81 24.11 3.72 -6.73
C SER A 81 22.75 3.15 -6.28
N LEU A 82 21.70 3.96 -6.28
CA LEU A 82 20.34 3.57 -5.90
C LEU A 82 19.49 3.07 -7.08
N GLU A 83 19.95 3.26 -8.31
CA GLU A 83 19.36 2.70 -9.54
C GLU A 83 19.72 1.22 -9.72
#